data_AF-A0A3P6PKH9-F1
#
_entry.id   AF-A0A3P6PKH9-F1
#
_cell.length_a   1.000
_cell.length_b   1.000
_cell.length_c   1.000
_cell.angle_alpha   90.00
_cell.angle_beta   90.00
_cell.angle_gamma   90.00
#
_symmetry.space_group_name_H-M   'P 1'
#
loop_
_entity.id
_entity.type
_entity.pdbx_description
1 polymer ?
#
loop_
_entity_poly.entity_id
_entity_poly.type
_entity_poly.pdbx_seq_one_letter_code
_entity_poly.pdbx_strand_id
1 'polypeptide(L)'
;RDASNAWYSEIKDFKFGVQSIQQCGHFTQLVWKATKLVGFGMAYSSDKHTVCMVAQYYPQGNWGNKVLENVPAPLPAAKTADQDLNLDKTPQSGEKRRPEALRSRFKTVELQSLMDET
;
A
#
# COMPACT_ATOMS: atom_id res chain seq x y z
N ARG A 1 -8.20 -7.85 -7.07
CA ARG A 1 -7.50 -6.60 -7.47
C ARG A 1 -7.18 -5.87 -6.18
N ASP A 2 -5.90 -5.63 -5.89
CA ASP A 2 -5.47 -5.12 -4.58
C ASP A 2 -5.79 -3.63 -4.43
N ALA A 3 -6.15 -3.17 -3.23
CA ALA A 3 -6.50 -1.77 -2.98
C ALA A 3 -5.34 -0.82 -3.33
N SER A 4 -4.10 -1.21 -3.02
CA SER A 4 -2.91 -0.43 -3.35
C SER A 4 -2.75 -0.19 -4.86
N ASN A 5 -3.10 -1.17 -5.70
CA ASN A 5 -3.05 -1.03 -7.16
C ASN A 5 -4.16 -0.10 -7.68
N ALA A 6 -5.34 -0.13 -7.05
CA ALA A 6 -6.43 0.78 -7.38
C ALA A 6 -6.07 2.23 -7.04
N TRP A 7 -5.57 2.47 -5.82
CA TRP A 7 -5.11 3.78 -5.36
C TRP A 7 -3.95 4.33 -6.20
N TYR A 8 -2.94 3.50 -6.50
CA TYR A 8 -1.82 3.94 -7.32
C TYR A 8 -2.21 4.27 -8.75
N SER A 9 -3.31 3.68 -9.27
CA SER A 9 -3.73 3.90 -10.67
C SER A 9 -4.17 5.34 -10.98
N GLU A 10 -4.46 6.15 -9.96
CA GLU A 10 -4.73 7.59 -10.10
C GLU A 10 -3.52 8.37 -10.65
N ILE A 11 -2.32 7.79 -10.64
CA ILE A 11 -1.14 8.37 -11.30
C ILE A 11 -1.39 8.74 -12.76
N LYS A 12 -2.32 8.05 -13.43
CA LYS A 12 -2.71 8.31 -14.83
C LYS A 12 -3.40 9.66 -15.01
N ASP A 13 -4.11 10.11 -13.98
CA ASP A 13 -4.84 11.38 -13.97
C ASP A 13 -4.04 12.49 -13.26
N PHE A 14 -3.03 12.10 -12.49
CA PHE A 14 -2.18 13.03 -11.74
C PHE A 14 -1.26 13.84 -12.65
N LYS A 15 -1.29 15.17 -12.47
CA LYS A 15 -0.39 16.10 -13.17
C LYS A 15 0.80 16.39 -12.27
N PHE A 16 1.99 15.95 -12.68
CA PHE A 16 3.22 16.28 -11.97
C PHE A 16 3.57 17.76 -12.11
N GLY A 17 4.19 18.34 -11.08
CA GLY A 17 4.61 19.75 -11.09
C GLY A 17 3.50 20.77 -10.79
N VAL A 18 2.28 20.32 -10.46
CA VAL A 18 1.20 21.20 -9.96
C VAL A 18 0.86 20.90 -8.50
N GLN A 19 0.35 21.91 -7.80
CA GLN A 19 0.03 21.84 -6.37
C GLN A 19 -1.35 21.19 -6.10
N SER A 20 -2.06 20.72 -7.13
CA SER A 20 -3.41 20.13 -7.03
C SER A 20 -3.35 18.61 -6.93
N ILE A 21 -4.22 18.04 -6.09
CA ILE A 21 -4.41 16.58 -5.92
C ILE A 21 -5.82 16.12 -6.26
N GLN A 22 -6.58 16.93 -7.00
CA GLN A 22 -7.99 16.66 -7.28
C GLN A 22 -8.16 15.28 -7.93
N GLN A 23 -8.98 14.42 -7.31
CA GLN A 23 -9.20 13.01 -7.68
C GLN A 23 -7.96 12.08 -7.67
N CYS A 24 -6.83 12.55 -7.15
CA CYS A 24 -5.58 11.79 -7.09
C CYS A 24 -5.04 11.64 -5.65
N GLY A 25 -5.91 11.86 -4.66
CA GLY A 25 -5.52 11.92 -3.26
C GLY A 25 -5.00 10.60 -2.71
N HIS A 26 -5.47 9.45 -3.20
CA HIS A 26 -4.96 8.16 -2.73
C HIS A 26 -3.55 7.92 -3.26
N PHE A 27 -3.32 8.21 -4.55
CA PHE A 27 -1.98 8.11 -5.14
C PHE A 27 -0.99 9.04 -4.43
N THR A 28 -1.32 10.32 -4.25
CA THR A 28 -0.36 11.26 -3.65
C THR A 28 -0.04 10.91 -2.20
N GLN A 29 -0.99 10.33 -1.46
CA GLN A 29 -0.74 9.85 -0.11
C GLN A 29 0.19 8.61 -0.09
N LEU A 30 0.03 7.68 -1.05
CA LEU A 30 0.88 6.49 -1.16
C LEU A 30 2.35 6.82 -1.39
N VAL A 31 2.63 7.84 -2.22
CA VAL A 31 4.01 8.22 -2.59
C VAL A 31 4.56 9.40 -1.78
N TRP A 32 3.86 9.82 -0.73
CA TRP A 32 4.19 11.02 0.03
C TRP A 32 5.53 10.90 0.78
N LYS A 33 6.56 11.62 0.32
CA LYS A 33 7.96 11.54 0.82
C LYS A 33 8.09 11.72 2.34
N ALA A 34 7.32 12.63 2.94
CA ALA A 34 7.41 12.91 4.37
C ALA A 34 6.74 11.84 5.25
N THR A 35 5.84 11.02 4.71
CA THR A 35 5.21 9.91 5.45
C THR A 35 6.27 8.86 5.79
N LYS A 36 6.26 8.35 7.02
CA LYS A 36 7.28 7.41 7.53
C LYS A 36 6.71 6.07 7.94
N LEU A 37 5.46 6.04 8.37
CA LEU A 37 4.76 4.85 8.85
C LEU A 37 3.44 4.72 8.12
N VAL A 38 3.07 3.48 7.83
CA VAL A 38 1.76 3.13 7.29
C VAL A 38 1.23 1.89 8.00
N GLY A 39 -0.03 1.94 8.38
CA GLY A 39 -0.79 0.78 8.90
C GLY A 39 -1.95 0.46 7.96
N PHE A 40 -2.22 -0.82 7.75
CA PHE A 40 -3.32 -1.28 6.90
C PHE A 40 -4.33 -2.08 7.72
N GLY A 41 -5.61 -1.83 7.48
CA GLY A 41 -6.73 -2.60 8.02
C GLY A 41 -7.62 -3.09 6.89
N MET A 42 -8.16 -4.30 7.05
CA MET A 42 -9.08 -4.90 6.09
C MET A 42 -10.24 -5.54 6.84
N ALA A 43 -11.46 -5.28 6.39
CA ALA A 43 -12.67 -5.89 6.91
C ALA A 43 -13.58 -6.32 5.75
N TYR A 44 -14.37 -7.37 5.98
CA TYR A 44 -15.40 -7.83 5.06
C TYR A 44 -16.77 -7.41 5.59
N SER A 45 -17.71 -7.11 4.71
CA SER A 45 -19.12 -6.99 5.08
C SER A 45 -19.67 -8.33 5.59
N SER A 46 -20.79 -8.29 6.32
CA SER A 46 -21.42 -9.49 6.88
C SER A 46 -21.77 -10.54 5.81
N ASP A 47 -22.14 -10.08 4.61
CA ASP A 47 -22.43 -10.91 3.44
C ASP A 47 -21.17 -11.32 2.63
N LYS A 48 -19.99 -10.84 3.04
CA LYS A 48 -18.68 -11.07 2.41
C LYS A 48 -18.56 -10.59 0.95
N HIS A 49 -19.50 -9.80 0.46
CA HIS A 49 -19.46 -9.26 -0.91
C HIS A 49 -18.64 -7.97 -1.01
N THR A 50 -18.46 -7.25 0.09
CA THR A 50 -17.70 -6.00 0.14
C THR A 50 -16.46 -6.16 0.99
N VAL A 51 -15.34 -5.61 0.52
CA VAL A 51 -14.10 -5.51 1.28
C VAL A 51 -13.80 -4.04 1.52
N CYS A 52 -13.70 -3.65 2.79
CA CYS A 52 -13.24 -2.33 3.19
C CYS A 52 -11.74 -2.43 3.51
N MET A 53 -10.90 -1.76 2.72
CA MET A 53 -9.48 -1.58 3.04
C MET A 53 -9.23 -0.14 3.46
N VAL A 54 -8.48 0.03 4.54
CA VAL A 54 -8.08 1.32 5.10
C VAL A 54 -6.57 1.35 5.23
N ALA A 55 -5.97 2.50 4.90
CA ALA A 55 -4.57 2.77 5.17
C ALA A 55 -4.46 4.04 6.01
N GLN A 56 -3.69 3.99 7.10
CA GLN A 56 -3.41 5.12 7.96
C GLN A 56 -1.93 5.49 7.87
N TYR A 57 -1.65 6.77 7.67
CA TYR A 57 -0.30 7.27 7.36
C TYR A 57 0.17 8.23 8.44
N TYR A 58 1.45 8.13 8.82
CA TYR A 58 2.08 9.05 9.77
C TYR A 58 3.52 9.41 9.37
N PRO A 59 3.91 10.71 9.40
CA PRO A 59 3.04 11.88 9.42
C PRO A 59 2.03 11.87 8.27
N GLN A 60 0.90 12.57 8.43
CA GLN A 60 -0.14 12.60 7.39
C GLN A 60 0.38 13.27 6.10
N GLY A 61 -0.03 12.75 4.95
CA GLY A 61 0.22 13.38 3.66
C GLY A 61 -0.89 14.34 3.26
N ASN A 62 -0.84 14.81 2.02
CA ASN A 62 -1.86 15.68 1.41
C ASN A 62 -2.23 16.92 2.23
N TRP A 63 -1.32 17.38 3.10
CA TRP A 63 -1.55 18.49 4.01
C TRP A 63 -0.63 19.67 3.70
N GLY A 64 -1.16 20.89 3.89
CA GLY A 64 -0.37 22.12 3.92
C GLY A 64 0.22 22.56 2.58
N ASN A 65 -0.42 22.22 1.45
CA ASN A 65 0.03 22.60 0.11
C ASN A 65 1.48 22.20 -0.23
N LYS A 66 1.90 20.99 0.18
CA LYS A 66 3.29 20.50 -0.01
C LYS A 66 3.44 19.40 -1.07
N VAL A 67 2.61 19.44 -2.11
CA VAL A 67 2.53 18.35 -3.09
C VAL A 67 3.81 18.29 -3.92
N LEU A 68 4.32 19.45 -4.34
CA LEU A 68 5.55 19.55 -5.14
C LEU A 68 6.78 19.00 -4.41
N GLU A 69 6.81 19.10 -3.08
CA GLU A 69 7.92 18.62 -2.25
C GLU A 69 7.84 17.12 -1.95
N ASN A 70 6.61 16.57 -1.96
CA ASN A 70 6.33 15.24 -1.43
C ASN A 70 5.91 14.20 -2.46
N VAL A 71 5.53 14.61 -3.67
CA VAL A 71 5.15 13.71 -4.76
C VAL A 71 6.27 13.73 -5.81
N PRO A 72 7.21 12.76 -5.76
CA PRO A 72 8.31 12.72 -6.71
C PRO A 72 7.80 12.37 -8.11
N ALA A 73 8.46 12.93 -9.13
CA ALA A 73 8.24 12.50 -10.50
C ALA A 73 8.68 11.03 -10.67
N PRO A 74 8.05 10.28 -11.59
CA PRO A 74 8.52 8.95 -11.94
C PRO A 74 9.96 9.03 -12.43
N LEU A 75 10.75 8.00 -12.11
CA LEU A 75 12.09 7.91 -12.67
C LEU A 75 11.99 7.90 -14.20
N PRO A 76 12.93 8.56 -14.91
CA PRO A 76 13.02 8.43 -16.35
C PRO A 76 13.01 6.95 -16.69
N ALA A 77 12.20 6.54 -17.68
CA ALA A 77 12.25 5.18 -18.17
C ALA A 77 13.69 4.90 -18.58
N ALA A 78 14.42 4.14 -17.76
CA ALA A 78 15.71 3.62 -18.15
C ALA A 78 15.47 2.91 -19.48
N LYS A 79 16.24 3.26 -20.52
CA LYS A 79 16.26 2.47 -21.76
C LYS A 79 16.53 1.04 -21.32
N THR A 80 15.51 0.19 -21.44
CA THR A 80 15.52 -1.17 -20.93
C THR A 80 16.58 -1.95 -21.70
N ALA A 81 17.78 -2.07 -21.11
CA ALA A 81 18.74 -3.07 -21.49
C ALA A 81 18.48 -4.30 -20.62
N ASP A 82 17.95 -5.32 -21.29
CA ASP A 82 17.95 -6.73 -20.95
C ASP A 82 16.93 -7.28 -19.94
N GLN A 83 15.95 -7.96 -20.54
CA GLN A 83 15.57 -9.37 -20.32
C GLN A 83 14.68 -9.78 -19.13
N ASP A 84 13.56 -10.41 -19.54
CA ASP A 84 13.00 -11.64 -18.98
C ASP A 84 12.42 -11.62 -17.55
N LEU A 85 11.17 -11.16 -17.45
CA LEU A 85 10.20 -11.79 -16.54
C LEU A 85 9.10 -12.46 -17.36
N ASN A 86 9.48 -13.56 -18.00
CA ASN A 86 8.55 -14.60 -18.44
C ASN A 86 7.88 -15.18 -17.19
N LEU A 87 6.60 -14.87 -16.99
CA LEU A 87 5.81 -15.34 -15.85
C LEU A 87 5.28 -16.76 -16.10
N ASP A 88 6.14 -17.73 -16.40
CA ASP A 88 5.85 -19.17 -16.29
C ASP A 88 7.12 -19.97 -16.61
N LYS A 89 7.86 -20.41 -15.59
CA LYS A 89 8.50 -21.74 -15.44
C LYS A 89 9.09 -21.81 -14.03
N THR A 90 8.37 -22.45 -13.12
CA THR A 90 8.89 -22.83 -11.81
C THR A 90 9.80 -24.06 -11.96
N PRO A 91 11.08 -24.04 -11.55
CA PRO A 91 11.79 -25.27 -11.23
C PRO A 91 11.54 -25.60 -9.75
N GLN A 92 10.86 -26.70 -9.49
CA GLN A 92 10.83 -27.30 -8.16
C GLN A 92 12.25 -27.74 -7.78
N SER A 93 12.80 -27.18 -6.69
CA SER A 93 14.01 -27.71 -6.05
C SER A 93 14.20 -27.13 -4.64
N GLY A 94 14.01 -27.98 -3.62
CA GLY A 94 14.84 -27.95 -2.42
C GLY A 94 14.30 -27.20 -1.20
N GLU A 95 13.49 -27.88 -0.40
CA GLU A 95 13.19 -27.58 1.00
C GLU A 95 14.49 -27.38 1.82
N LYS A 96 14.79 -26.15 2.25
CA LYS A 96 15.69 -25.90 3.40
C LYS A 96 14.91 -25.19 4.50
N ARG A 97 14.48 -26.02 5.46
CA ARG A 97 13.86 -25.67 6.74
C ARG A 97 14.63 -24.52 7.43
N ARG A 98 13.94 -23.40 7.71
CA ARG A 98 14.44 -22.34 8.60
C ARG A 98 13.91 -22.58 10.03
N PRO A 99 14.72 -22.36 11.09
CA PRO A 99 14.36 -22.74 12.45
C PRO A 99 13.22 -21.88 13.03
N GLU A 100 12.37 -22.51 13.83
CA GLU A 100 11.12 -22.05 14.45
C GLU A 100 11.29 -20.98 15.57
N ALA A 101 12.37 -20.22 15.57
CA ALA A 101 12.72 -19.31 16.67
C ALA A 101 12.81 -17.84 16.23
N LEU A 102 11.75 -17.30 15.62
CA LEU A 102 11.55 -15.85 15.53
C LEU A 102 10.08 -15.45 15.24
N ARG A 103 9.10 -16.18 15.78
CA ARG A 103 7.66 -15.89 15.60
C ARG A 103 7.02 -15.26 16.84
N SER A 104 7.73 -14.37 17.53
CA SER A 104 7.16 -13.64 18.66
C SER A 104 7.62 -12.20 18.69
N ARG A 105 6.70 -11.29 18.28
CA ARG A 105 6.35 -10.02 18.96
C ARG A 105 5.58 -9.08 18.04
N PHE A 106 4.41 -9.50 17.54
CA PHE A 106 3.28 -8.58 17.34
C PHE A 106 2.02 -9.40 17.63
N LYS A 107 1.41 -9.16 18.80
CA LYS A 107 0.13 -9.76 19.17
C LYS A 107 -0.95 -9.10 18.32
N THR A 108 -1.66 -9.90 17.53
CA THR A 108 -3.01 -9.61 17.06
C THR A 108 -3.89 -9.46 18.29
N VAL A 109 -4.47 -8.27 18.50
CA VAL A 109 -5.57 -8.10 19.45
C VAL A 109 -6.84 -8.41 18.66
N GLU A 110 -7.48 -9.54 18.95
CA GLU A 110 -8.83 -9.81 18.48
C GLU A 110 -9.80 -8.89 19.22
N LEU A 111 -10.51 -8.03 18.48
CA LEU A 111 -11.68 -7.31 18.97
C LEU A 111 -12.93 -8.18 18.76
N GLN A 112 -13.08 -9.23 19.54
CA GLN A 112 -14.35 -9.95 19.72
C GLN A 112 -14.53 -10.38 21.18
N SER A 113 -14.76 -9.43 22.09
CA SER A 113 -15.39 -9.70 23.40
C SER A 113 -15.75 -8.40 24.15
N LEU A 114 -16.58 -7.51 23.59
CA LEU A 114 -17.09 -6.36 24.36
C LEU A 114 -18.38 -5.73 23.80
N MET A 115 -19.35 -6.57 23.41
CA MET A 115 -20.74 -6.15 23.24
C MET A 115 -21.67 -7.24 23.77
N ASP A 116 -21.61 -7.51 25.08
CA ASP A 116 -22.62 -8.30 25.76
C ASP A 116 -22.83 -7.89 27.24
N GLU A 117 -22.60 -6.61 27.58
CA GLU A 117 -23.16 -6.00 28.78
C GLU A 117 -23.48 -4.52 28.55
N THR A 118 -24.68 -4.26 28.03
CA THR A 118 -25.60 -3.17 28.43
C THR A 118 -27.00 -3.48 27.93
#